data_AF-A0A6L9G484-F1
#
_entry.id   AF-A0A6L9G484-F1
#
_cell.length_a   1.000
_cell.length_b   1.000
_cell.length_c   1.000
_cell.angle_alpha   90.00
_cell.angle_beta   90.00
_cell.angle_gamma   90.00
#
_symmetry.space_group_name_H-M   'P 1'
#
loop_
_entity.id
_entity.type
_entity.pdbx_description
1 polymer ?
#
loop_
_entity_poly.entity_id
_entity_poly.type
_entity_poly.pdbx_seq_one_letter_code
_entity_poly.pdbx_strand_id
1 'polypeptide(L)'
;MYEGAVQELIDELGRLPGIGPKSAQRIAFHILDADAEDMTRLAASIQLVKEKVKFCEICFNISEQDTCAICRDERRDGTTICIVEESKDVLAIERTRAFAGRYHVLGGSINPLAGVGPEQLHIRELVTRLADDSITELILATDPNLEGEATAVYLVRALAPLGIKITRLASGLPVGGDLEYADEVTLARAFEGRRVAGRAAAPQVAPQLPDPEPQPRKDTPAPDQPAEQGPEPASEAGAETQPRFVVPEMDDHRSATR
;
A
#
# COMPACT_ATOMS: atom_id res chain seq x y z
N MET A 1 -31.56 16.49 26.90
CA MET A 1 -31.75 15.13 26.38
C MET A 1 -33.01 15.19 25.54
N TYR A 2 -32.98 14.74 24.29
CA TYR A 2 -34.20 14.75 23.47
C TYR A 2 -35.10 13.61 23.97
N GLU A 3 -36.42 13.74 23.81
CA GLU A 3 -37.37 12.70 24.22
C GLU A 3 -37.99 12.04 22.98
N GLY A 4 -38.25 10.74 23.09
CA GLY A 4 -38.92 9.94 22.06
C GLY A 4 -38.10 9.77 20.78
N ALA A 5 -38.78 9.82 19.64
CA ALA A 5 -38.26 9.41 18.33
C ALA A 5 -36.96 10.13 17.90
N VAL A 6 -36.74 11.37 18.34
CA VAL A 6 -35.52 12.12 17.99
C VAL A 6 -34.30 11.52 18.67
N GLN A 7 -34.40 11.12 19.94
CA GLN A 7 -33.28 10.52 20.66
C GLN A 7 -32.94 9.13 20.10
N GLU A 8 -33.95 8.32 19.79
CA GLU A 8 -33.76 7.00 19.17
C GLU A 8 -33.02 7.11 17.83
N LEU A 9 -33.40 8.07 16.98
CA LEU A 9 -32.73 8.29 15.71
C LEU A 9 -31.26 8.73 15.89
N ILE A 10 -30.98 9.59 16.87
CA ILE A 10 -29.60 10.01 17.20
C ILE A 10 -28.77 8.83 17.64
N ASP A 11 -29.32 7.97 18.50
CA ASP A 11 -28.62 6.81 19.04
C ASP A 11 -28.30 5.80 17.92
N GLU A 12 -29.26 5.50 17.05
CA GLU A 12 -29.05 4.58 15.91
C GLU A 12 -28.05 5.14 14.88
N LEU A 13 -28.14 6.43 14.55
CA LEU A 13 -27.16 7.08 13.66
C LEU A 13 -25.75 7.08 14.28
N GLY A 14 -25.65 7.24 15.60
CA GLY A 14 -24.37 7.25 16.32
C GLY A 14 -23.67 5.88 16.37
N ARG A 15 -24.37 4.79 16.05
CA ARG A 15 -23.78 3.44 15.95
C ARG A 15 -23.07 3.20 14.63
N LEU A 16 -23.27 4.07 13.63
CA LEU A 16 -22.65 3.95 12.33
C LEU A 16 -21.17 4.36 12.38
N PRO A 17 -20.27 3.65 11.66
CA PRO A 17 -18.85 3.99 11.65
C PRO A 17 -18.63 5.41 11.10
N GLY A 18 -17.83 6.21 11.81
CA GLY A 18 -17.52 7.59 11.44
C GLY A 18 -18.56 8.64 11.85
N ILE A 19 -19.66 8.24 12.49
CA ILE A 19 -20.69 9.17 12.96
C ILE A 19 -20.63 9.30 14.49
N GLY A 20 -20.04 10.39 14.98
CA GLY A 20 -20.05 10.72 16.40
C GLY A 20 -21.37 11.36 16.86
N PRO A 21 -21.61 11.50 18.18
CA PRO A 21 -22.86 12.01 18.74
C PRO A 21 -23.31 13.37 18.18
N LYS A 22 -22.37 14.30 17.97
CA LYS A 22 -22.65 15.62 17.37
C LYS A 22 -23.09 15.52 15.91
N SER A 23 -22.46 14.63 15.14
CA SER A 23 -22.81 14.40 13.74
C SER A 23 -24.16 13.70 13.62
N ALA A 24 -24.43 12.71 14.49
CA ALA A 24 -25.72 12.02 14.56
C ALA A 24 -26.86 13.00 14.86
N GLN A 25 -26.68 13.87 15.87
CA GLN A 25 -27.63 14.95 16.17
C GLN A 25 -27.87 15.85 14.96
N ARG A 26 -26.81 16.31 14.29
CA ARG A 26 -26.95 17.17 13.11
C ARG A 26 -27.73 16.50 11.98
N ILE A 27 -27.50 15.20 11.74
CA ILE A 27 -28.22 14.44 10.72
C ILE A 27 -29.68 14.24 11.14
N ALA A 28 -29.96 13.93 12.41
CA ALA A 28 -31.32 13.75 12.90
C ALA A 28 -32.17 15.02 12.73
N PHE A 29 -31.61 16.21 12.99
CA PHE A 29 -32.31 17.49 12.75
C PHE A 29 -32.48 17.79 11.26
N HIS A 30 -31.51 17.41 10.41
CA HIS A 30 -31.70 17.51 8.96
C HIS A 30 -32.86 16.64 8.47
N ILE A 31 -32.99 15.41 8.99
CA ILE A 31 -34.11 14.50 8.68
C ILE A 31 -35.45 15.09 9.13
N LEU A 32 -35.48 15.78 10.28
CA LEU A 32 -36.69 16.42 10.81
C LEU A 32 -37.16 17.59 9.94
N ASP A 33 -36.22 18.38 9.39
CA ASP A 33 -36.51 19.57 8.58
C ASP A 33 -36.75 19.24 7.09
N ALA A 34 -36.38 18.04 6.64
CA ALA A 34 -36.49 17.62 5.24
C ALA A 34 -37.92 17.18 4.84
N ASP A 35 -38.19 17.20 3.54
CA ASP A 35 -39.48 16.77 3.00
C ASP A 35 -39.76 15.30 3.28
N ALA A 36 -41.00 14.98 3.67
CA ALA A 36 -41.41 13.63 4.05
C ALA A 36 -41.22 12.61 2.92
N GLU A 37 -41.36 13.02 1.66
CA GLU A 37 -41.14 12.17 0.49
C GLU A 37 -39.68 11.72 0.37
N ASP A 38 -38.73 12.64 0.58
CA ASP A 38 -37.30 12.34 0.54
C ASP A 38 -36.88 11.41 1.69
N MET A 39 -37.40 11.64 2.89
CA MET A 39 -37.12 10.77 4.03
C MET A 39 -37.72 9.38 3.86
N THR A 40 -38.89 9.28 3.22
CA THR A 40 -39.49 7.99 2.85
C THR A 40 -38.61 7.24 1.85
N ARG A 41 -38.10 7.93 0.82
CA ARG A 41 -37.17 7.34 -0.17
C ARG A 41 -35.86 6.89 0.45
N LEU A 42 -35.30 7.66 1.38
CA LEU A 42 -34.08 7.30 2.11
C LEU A 42 -34.30 6.03 2.96
N ALA A 43 -35.37 5.99 3.76
CA ALA A 43 -35.70 4.84 4.59
C ALA A 43 -35.91 3.57 3.74
N ALA A 44 -36.64 3.69 2.63
CA ALA A 44 -36.85 2.59 1.69
C ALA A 44 -35.53 2.09 1.07
N SER A 45 -34.58 2.99 0.77
CA SER A 45 -33.28 2.60 0.21
C SER A 45 -32.43 1.80 1.19
N ILE A 46 -32.46 2.15 2.48
CA ILE A 46 -31.76 1.41 3.54
C ILE A 46 -32.34 -0.01 3.66
N GLN A 47 -33.67 -0.14 3.66
CA GLN A 47 -34.35 -1.43 3.70
C GLN A 47 -34.03 -2.27 2.46
N LEU A 48 -34.10 -1.65 1.27
CA LEU A 48 -33.84 -2.32 0.00
C LEU A 48 -32.45 -2.98 -0.05
N VAL A 49 -31.42 -2.29 0.45
CA VAL A 49 -30.06 -2.85 0.51
C VAL A 49 -30.03 -4.09 1.41
N LYS A 50 -30.64 -4.03 2.59
CA LYS A 50 -30.69 -5.18 3.51
C LYS A 50 -31.49 -6.37 2.97
N GLU A 51 -32.50 -6.12 2.16
CA GLU A 51 -33.36 -7.15 1.59
C GLU A 51 -32.77 -7.81 0.34
N LYS A 52 -32.20 -7.00 -0.57
CA LYS A 52 -31.79 -7.48 -1.89
C LYS A 52 -30.32 -7.81 -2.00
N VAL A 53 -29.46 -7.11 -1.26
CA VAL A 53 -28.01 -7.30 -1.40
C VAL A 53 -27.58 -8.54 -0.63
N LYS A 54 -26.94 -9.45 -1.36
CA LYS A 54 -26.34 -10.67 -0.85
C LYS A 54 -24.94 -10.86 -1.40
N PHE A 55 -24.24 -11.86 -0.89
CA PHE A 55 -22.92 -12.25 -1.36
C PHE A 55 -23.03 -13.27 -2.48
N CYS A 56 -22.17 -13.11 -3.49
CA CYS A 56 -22.06 -14.05 -4.59
C CYS A 56 -21.56 -15.41 -4.09
N GLU A 57 -22.22 -16.48 -4.53
CA GLU A 57 -21.88 -17.86 -4.15
C GLU A 57 -20.49 -18.32 -4.63
N ILE A 58 -19.92 -17.66 -5.64
CA ILE A 58 -18.64 -18.04 -6.26
C ILE A 58 -17.47 -17.23 -5.71
N CYS A 59 -17.65 -15.92 -5.55
CA CYS A 59 -16.56 -14.99 -5.26
C CYS A 59 -16.79 -14.10 -4.04
N PHE A 60 -17.95 -14.22 -3.38
CA PHE A 60 -18.30 -13.41 -2.20
C PHE A 60 -18.34 -11.90 -2.43
N ASN A 61 -18.36 -11.44 -3.69
CA ASN A 61 -18.66 -10.05 -3.99
C ASN A 61 -20.15 -9.75 -3.82
N ILE A 62 -20.47 -8.49 -3.53
CA ILE A 62 -21.85 -7.99 -3.42
C ILE A 62 -22.62 -8.13 -4.74
N SER A 63 -23.87 -8.60 -4.65
CA SER A 63 -24.78 -8.82 -5.77
C SER A 63 -26.25 -8.81 -5.33
N GLU A 64 -27.17 -8.47 -6.24
CA GLU A 64 -28.62 -8.72 -6.04
C GLU A 64 -29.05 -10.13 -6.51
N GLN A 65 -28.17 -10.86 -7.18
CA GLN A 65 -28.36 -12.22 -7.69
C GLN A 65 -27.37 -13.20 -7.04
N ASP A 66 -27.62 -14.50 -7.12
CA ASP A 66 -26.76 -15.53 -6.49
C ASP A 66 -25.33 -15.51 -7.01
N THR A 67 -25.18 -15.22 -8.31
CA THR A 67 -23.87 -14.95 -8.93
C THR A 67 -23.75 -13.45 -9.19
N CYS A 68 -22.58 -12.83 -9.02
CA CYS A 68 -22.38 -11.40 -9.33
C CYS A 68 -22.21 -11.14 -10.83
N ALA A 69 -22.35 -9.88 -11.26
CA ALA A 69 -22.19 -9.50 -12.66
C ALA A 69 -20.82 -9.87 -13.25
N ILE A 70 -19.76 -9.85 -12.44
CA ILE A 70 -18.40 -10.19 -12.88
C ILE A 70 -18.27 -11.69 -13.16
N CYS A 71 -18.79 -12.54 -12.27
CA CYS A 71 -18.74 -14.00 -12.44
C CYS A 71 -19.61 -14.50 -13.61
N ARG A 72 -20.70 -13.81 -13.93
CA ARG A 72 -21.57 -14.13 -15.07
C ARG A 72 -21.03 -13.64 -16.42
N ASP A 73 -20.05 -12.75 -16.44
CA ASP A 73 -19.51 -12.18 -17.67
C ASP A 73 -18.53 -13.16 -18.33
N GLU A 74 -18.96 -13.80 -19.41
CA GLU A 74 -18.16 -14.78 -20.18
C GLU A 74 -16.93 -14.17 -20.86
N ARG A 75 -16.88 -12.83 -21.01
CA ARG A 75 -15.72 -12.14 -21.59
C ARG A 75 -14.54 -12.02 -20.62
N ARG A 76 -14.77 -12.31 -19.34
CA ARG A 76 -13.74 -12.24 -18.30
C ARG A 76 -12.85 -13.46 -18.35
N ASP A 77 -11.56 -13.24 -18.13
CA ASP A 77 -10.59 -14.32 -18.03
C ASP A 77 -10.87 -15.18 -16.78
N GLY A 78 -11.19 -16.45 -17.00
CA GLY A 78 -11.43 -17.44 -15.94
C GLY A 78 -10.15 -18.01 -15.34
N THR A 79 -9.01 -17.83 -16.00
CA THR A 79 -7.72 -18.44 -15.62
C THR A 79 -6.98 -17.65 -14.53
N THR A 80 -7.40 -16.40 -14.28
CA THR A 80 -6.78 -15.50 -13.29
C THR A 80 -7.79 -15.07 -12.24
N ILE A 81 -7.44 -15.21 -10.95
CA ILE A 81 -8.25 -14.78 -9.82
C ILE A 81 -7.51 -13.74 -8.99
N CYS A 82 -8.13 -12.58 -8.78
CA CYS A 82 -7.65 -11.53 -7.88
C CYS A 82 -8.33 -11.62 -6.50
N ILE A 83 -7.53 -11.82 -5.47
CA ILE A 83 -7.96 -11.94 -4.08
C ILE A 83 -7.96 -10.58 -3.41
N VAL A 84 -9.10 -10.16 -2.86
CA VAL A 84 -9.25 -8.89 -2.14
C VAL A 84 -9.83 -9.12 -0.75
N GLU A 85 -9.66 -8.15 0.16
CA GLU A 85 -10.21 -8.23 1.52
C GLU A 85 -11.71 -8.01 1.52
N GLU A 86 -12.18 -6.94 0.88
CA GLU A 86 -13.58 -6.51 0.90
C GLU A 86 -14.16 -6.24 -0.50
N SER A 87 -15.49 -6.22 -0.61
CA SER A 87 -16.19 -5.93 -1.88
C SER A 87 -15.89 -4.52 -2.43
N LYS A 88 -15.55 -3.56 -1.56
CA LYS A 88 -15.18 -2.20 -1.97
C LYS A 88 -13.88 -2.16 -2.79
N ASP A 89 -12.98 -3.11 -2.54
CA ASP A 89 -11.68 -3.20 -3.20
C ASP A 89 -11.85 -3.71 -4.64
N VAL A 90 -12.82 -4.59 -4.87
CA VAL A 90 -13.24 -4.98 -6.23
C VAL A 90 -13.59 -3.74 -7.04
N LEU A 91 -14.42 -2.85 -6.49
CA LEU A 91 -14.81 -1.62 -7.16
C LEU A 91 -13.62 -0.68 -7.42
N ALA A 92 -12.67 -0.60 -6.49
CA ALA A 92 -11.46 0.19 -6.66
C ALA A 92 -10.61 -0.31 -7.84
N ILE A 93 -10.40 -1.62 -7.94
CA ILE A 93 -9.64 -2.24 -9.04
C ILE A 93 -10.40 -2.12 -10.36
N GLU A 94 -11.70 -2.37 -10.38
CA GLU A 94 -12.54 -2.27 -11.59
C GLU A 94 -12.52 -0.87 -12.21
N ARG A 95 -12.47 0.19 -11.39
CA ARG A 95 -12.35 1.58 -11.88
C ARG A 95 -11.09 1.82 -12.69
N THR A 96 -10.02 1.06 -12.44
CA THR A 96 -8.77 1.17 -13.22
C THR A 96 -8.90 0.61 -14.62
N ARG A 97 -9.87 -0.32 -14.84
CA ARG A 97 -10.02 -1.11 -16.08
C ARG A 97 -8.75 -1.88 -16.49
N ALA A 98 -7.80 -2.05 -15.58
CA ALA A 98 -6.52 -2.70 -15.84
C ALA A 98 -6.57 -4.22 -15.64
N PHE A 99 -7.61 -4.73 -15.00
CA PHE A 99 -7.79 -6.15 -14.71
C PHE A 99 -9.05 -6.71 -15.38
N ALA A 100 -8.90 -7.82 -16.09
CA ALA A 100 -9.98 -8.48 -16.83
C ALA A 100 -10.31 -9.89 -16.32
N GLY A 101 -9.64 -10.34 -15.25
CA GLY A 101 -9.91 -11.64 -14.63
C GLY A 101 -11.10 -11.61 -13.68
N ARG A 102 -11.19 -12.63 -12.82
CA ARG A 102 -12.25 -12.77 -11.81
C ARG A 102 -11.72 -12.42 -10.42
N TYR A 103 -12.64 -12.18 -9.47
CA TYR A 103 -12.28 -11.86 -8.10
C TYR A 103 -12.60 -12.99 -7.13
N HIS A 104 -12.06 -12.88 -5.92
CA HIS A 104 -12.50 -13.58 -4.72
C HIS A 104 -12.37 -12.64 -3.51
N VAL A 105 -13.45 -12.44 -2.77
CA VAL A 105 -13.50 -11.57 -1.60
C VAL A 105 -13.34 -12.42 -0.35
N LEU A 106 -12.36 -12.10 0.49
CA LEU A 106 -12.07 -12.86 1.70
C LEU A 106 -13.05 -12.56 2.84
N GLY A 107 -13.68 -11.38 2.84
CA GLY A 107 -14.52 -10.91 3.94
C GLY A 107 -13.74 -10.23 5.06
N GLY A 108 -12.54 -9.74 4.76
CA GLY A 108 -11.62 -9.09 5.70
C GLY A 108 -10.19 -9.62 5.59
N SER A 109 -9.41 -9.37 6.64
CA SER A 109 -8.02 -9.81 6.80
C SER A 109 -7.82 -10.50 8.15
N ILE A 110 -6.78 -11.31 8.25
CA ILE A 110 -6.40 -11.99 9.48
C ILE A 110 -5.94 -10.93 10.50
N ASN A 111 -6.68 -10.84 11.60
CA ASN A 111 -6.41 -9.90 12.68
C ASN A 111 -6.46 -10.61 14.04
N PRO A 112 -5.31 -11.07 14.56
CA PRO A 112 -5.23 -11.77 15.85
C PRO A 112 -5.68 -10.90 17.03
N LEU A 113 -5.47 -9.58 16.96
CA LEU A 113 -5.86 -8.66 18.03
C LEU A 113 -7.39 -8.51 18.12
N ALA A 114 -8.08 -8.56 16.98
CA ALA A 114 -9.53 -8.58 16.89
C ALA A 114 -10.12 -10.00 17.02
N GLY A 115 -9.29 -11.04 17.18
CA GLY A 115 -9.73 -12.43 17.24
C GLY A 115 -10.20 -13.00 15.90
N VAL A 116 -9.87 -12.36 14.78
CA VAL A 116 -10.25 -12.80 13.42
C VAL A 116 -9.17 -13.71 12.85
N GLY A 117 -9.47 -15.00 12.75
CA GLY A 117 -8.60 -16.01 12.16
C GLY A 117 -9.00 -16.42 10.73
N PRO A 118 -8.19 -17.24 10.05
CA PRO A 118 -8.45 -17.72 8.69
C PRO A 118 -9.81 -18.41 8.51
N GLU A 119 -10.31 -19.06 9.55
CA GLU A 119 -11.58 -19.77 9.58
C GLU A 119 -12.82 -18.87 9.53
N GLN A 120 -12.64 -17.58 9.80
CA GLN A 120 -13.68 -16.55 9.72
C GLN A 120 -13.69 -15.84 8.37
N LEU A 121 -12.73 -16.17 7.50
CA LEU A 121 -12.60 -15.64 6.14
C LEU A 121 -12.99 -16.71 5.12
N HIS A 122 -13.32 -16.28 3.90
CA HIS A 122 -13.72 -17.15 2.80
C HIS A 122 -12.54 -17.88 2.12
N ILE A 123 -11.57 -18.35 2.90
CA ILE A 123 -10.35 -19.01 2.41
C ILE A 123 -10.63 -20.46 2.01
N ARG A 124 -11.54 -21.16 2.72
CA ARG A 124 -11.84 -22.57 2.39
C ARG A 124 -12.50 -22.67 1.01
N GLU A 125 -13.41 -21.76 0.74
CA GLU A 125 -14.14 -21.67 -0.52
C GLU A 125 -13.21 -21.25 -1.66
N LEU A 126 -12.21 -20.41 -1.38
CA LEU A 126 -11.11 -20.15 -2.32
C LEU A 126 -10.38 -21.46 -2.68
N VAL A 127 -9.98 -22.25 -1.69
CA VAL A 127 -9.29 -23.53 -1.93
C VAL A 127 -10.15 -24.48 -2.77
N THR A 128 -11.45 -24.58 -2.48
CA THR A 128 -12.38 -25.39 -3.29
C THR A 128 -12.44 -24.88 -4.73
N ARG A 129 -12.51 -23.57 -4.92
CA ARG A 129 -12.55 -22.96 -6.25
C ARG A 129 -11.25 -23.18 -7.04
N LEU A 130 -10.12 -23.29 -6.35
CA LEU A 130 -8.80 -23.56 -6.95
C LEU A 130 -8.55 -25.03 -7.30
N ALA A 131 -9.51 -25.91 -7.04
CA ALA A 131 -9.45 -27.29 -7.54
C ALA A 131 -9.70 -27.38 -9.05
N ASP A 132 -10.13 -26.29 -9.69
CA ASP A 132 -10.24 -26.18 -11.15
C ASP A 132 -8.85 -25.90 -11.77
N ASP A 133 -8.33 -26.87 -12.51
CA ASP A 133 -7.02 -26.82 -13.17
C ASP A 133 -6.90 -25.72 -14.25
N SER A 134 -8.01 -25.09 -14.66
CA SER A 134 -7.97 -23.96 -15.58
C SER A 134 -7.41 -22.67 -14.94
N ILE A 135 -7.37 -22.59 -13.61
CA ILE A 135 -6.84 -21.43 -12.90
C ILE A 135 -5.31 -21.52 -12.85
N THR A 136 -4.67 -20.57 -13.51
CA THR A 136 -3.21 -20.54 -13.64
C THR A 136 -2.53 -19.50 -12.75
N GLU A 137 -3.26 -18.45 -12.36
CA GLU A 137 -2.71 -17.35 -11.57
C GLU A 137 -3.65 -16.83 -10.49
N LEU A 138 -3.08 -16.58 -9.32
CA LEU A 138 -3.67 -15.87 -8.19
C LEU A 138 -2.95 -14.56 -7.95
N ILE A 139 -3.68 -13.45 -7.95
CA ILE A 139 -3.15 -12.12 -7.64
C ILE A 139 -3.63 -11.73 -6.24
N LEU A 140 -2.70 -11.57 -5.30
CA LEU A 140 -2.98 -11.11 -3.94
C LEU A 140 -3.07 -9.58 -3.92
N ALA A 141 -4.29 -9.07 -3.80
CA ALA A 141 -4.62 -7.65 -3.69
C ALA A 141 -5.20 -7.29 -2.31
N THR A 142 -4.71 -7.94 -1.24
CA THR A 142 -4.90 -7.48 0.15
C THR A 142 -4.13 -6.19 0.41
N ASP A 143 -4.56 -5.42 1.41
CA ASP A 143 -4.01 -4.10 1.70
C ASP A 143 -2.52 -4.17 2.10
N PRO A 144 -1.74 -3.10 1.83
CA PRO A 144 -0.32 -3.03 2.19
C PRO A 144 -0.12 -2.63 3.68
N ASN A 145 -1.01 -3.08 4.57
CA ASN A 145 -0.92 -2.88 6.03
C ASN A 145 -0.51 -4.19 6.72
N LEU A 146 -0.36 -4.17 8.06
CA LEU A 146 0.14 -5.32 8.81
C LEU A 146 -0.75 -6.57 8.63
N GLU A 147 -2.07 -6.39 8.73
CA GLU A 147 -3.07 -7.45 8.63
C GLU A 147 -3.14 -8.03 7.20
N GLY A 148 -3.13 -7.17 6.19
CA GLY A 148 -3.15 -7.53 4.79
C GLY A 148 -1.89 -8.27 4.35
N GLU A 149 -0.70 -7.86 4.86
CA GLU A 149 0.55 -8.58 4.62
C GLU A 149 0.59 -9.94 5.33
N ALA A 150 0.13 -10.00 6.58
CA ALA A 150 0.02 -11.26 7.31
C ALA A 150 -0.92 -12.24 6.57
N THR A 151 -2.04 -11.74 6.05
CA THR A 151 -2.99 -12.50 5.24
C THR A 151 -2.37 -12.99 3.94
N ALA A 152 -1.63 -12.13 3.22
CA ALA A 152 -0.94 -12.51 1.99
C ALA A 152 0.10 -13.63 2.23
N VAL A 153 0.94 -13.49 3.26
CA VAL A 153 1.94 -14.51 3.63
C VAL A 153 1.27 -15.82 4.02
N TYR A 154 0.15 -15.76 4.74
CA TYR A 154 -0.64 -16.94 5.08
C TYR A 154 -1.16 -17.64 3.82
N LEU A 155 -1.78 -16.91 2.89
CA LEU A 155 -2.31 -17.45 1.64
C LEU A 155 -1.22 -18.11 0.79
N VAL A 156 -0.05 -17.47 0.64
CA VAL A 156 1.08 -18.07 -0.10
C VAL A 156 1.47 -19.42 0.49
N ARG A 157 1.57 -19.53 1.82
CA ARG A 157 1.95 -20.79 2.49
C ARG A 157 0.86 -21.84 2.39
N ALA A 158 -0.40 -21.45 2.57
CA ALA A 158 -1.54 -22.35 2.54
C ALA A 158 -1.80 -22.93 1.13
N LEU A 159 -1.58 -22.12 0.09
CA LEU A 159 -1.85 -22.48 -1.30
C LEU A 159 -0.63 -23.05 -2.04
N ALA A 160 0.57 -22.99 -1.46
CA ALA A 160 1.80 -23.53 -2.06
C ALA A 160 1.68 -24.99 -2.56
N PRO A 161 0.99 -25.92 -1.86
CA PRO A 161 0.84 -27.30 -2.35
C PRO A 161 0.07 -27.44 -3.66
N LEU A 162 -0.74 -26.44 -4.05
CA LEU A 162 -1.54 -26.48 -5.28
C LEU A 162 -0.71 -26.16 -6.53
N GLY A 163 0.51 -25.63 -6.38
CA GLY A 163 1.40 -25.33 -7.52
C GLY A 163 0.93 -24.19 -8.44
N ILE A 164 -0.08 -23.42 -8.04
CA ILE A 164 -0.60 -22.27 -8.79
C ILE A 164 0.38 -21.09 -8.67
N LYS A 165 0.54 -20.31 -9.75
CA LYS A 165 1.35 -19.09 -9.72
C LYS A 165 0.66 -18.06 -8.83
N ILE A 166 1.32 -17.63 -7.75
CA ILE A 166 0.82 -16.58 -6.87
C ILE A 166 1.66 -15.31 -7.08
N THR A 167 1.00 -14.21 -7.39
CA THR A 167 1.59 -12.87 -7.53
C THR A 167 0.99 -11.90 -6.52
N ARG A 168 1.71 -10.82 -6.24
CA ARG A 168 1.32 -9.76 -5.29
C ARG A 168 1.26 -8.44 -6.06
N LEU A 169 0.30 -7.58 -5.72
CA LEU A 169 0.31 -6.21 -6.24
C LEU A 169 1.64 -5.53 -5.89
N ALA A 170 2.13 -4.68 -6.79
CA ALA A 170 3.36 -3.97 -6.56
C ALA A 170 3.20 -2.97 -5.42
N SER A 171 4.14 -2.97 -4.48
CA SER A 171 4.28 -1.93 -3.46
C SER A 171 5.19 -0.83 -3.97
N GLY A 172 4.85 0.44 -3.71
CA GLY A 172 5.69 1.55 -4.10
C GLY A 172 5.00 2.91 -4.03
N LEU A 173 5.60 3.88 -4.70
CA LEU A 173 5.20 5.28 -4.65
C LEU A 173 3.96 5.55 -5.54
N PRO A 174 3.02 6.39 -5.09
CA PRO A 174 1.91 6.83 -5.92
C PRO A 174 2.40 7.69 -7.09
N VAL A 175 1.73 7.58 -8.23
CA VAL A 175 2.01 8.43 -9.40
C VAL A 175 1.66 9.87 -9.07
N GLY A 176 2.60 10.80 -9.33
CA GLY A 176 2.40 12.23 -9.09
C GLY A 176 2.66 12.68 -7.64
N GLY A 177 3.17 11.80 -6.78
CA GLY A 177 3.66 12.18 -5.45
C GLY A 177 5.13 12.62 -5.46
N ASP A 178 5.50 13.51 -4.54
CA ASP A 178 6.90 13.87 -4.32
C ASP A 178 7.57 12.92 -3.31
N LEU A 179 8.84 12.59 -3.56
CA LEU A 179 9.61 11.68 -2.71
C LEU A 179 9.77 12.19 -1.27
N GLU A 180 9.81 13.51 -1.09
CA GLU A 180 9.93 14.15 0.23
C GLU A 180 8.73 13.84 1.16
N TYR A 181 7.56 13.55 0.58
CA TYR A 181 6.34 13.24 1.33
C TYR A 181 6.04 11.75 1.43
N ALA A 182 6.92 10.89 0.88
CA ALA A 182 6.77 9.45 1.01
C ALA A 182 7.33 8.96 2.34
N ASP A 183 6.64 8.02 2.99
CA ASP A 183 7.14 7.40 4.20
C ASP A 183 8.33 6.47 3.92
N GLU A 184 9.17 6.27 4.93
CA GLU A 184 10.41 5.49 4.82
C GLU A 184 10.16 4.02 4.41
N VAL A 185 9.04 3.44 4.84
CA VAL A 185 8.69 2.04 4.53
C VAL A 185 8.30 1.92 3.05
N THR A 186 7.49 2.85 2.53
CA THR A 186 7.15 2.91 1.11
C THR A 186 8.37 3.13 0.24
N LEU A 187 9.28 4.02 0.64
CA LEU A 187 10.56 4.25 -0.07
C LEU A 187 11.42 2.99 -0.09
N ALA A 188 11.58 2.31 1.05
CA ALA A 188 12.32 1.05 1.14
C ALA A 188 11.73 -0.02 0.20
N ARG A 189 10.41 -0.21 0.23
CA ARG A 189 9.70 -1.14 -0.67
C ARG A 189 9.86 -0.76 -2.15
N ALA A 190 9.83 0.53 -2.48
CA ALA A 190 10.06 1.00 -3.84
C ALA A 190 11.48 0.71 -4.32
N PHE A 191 12.49 0.83 -3.44
CA PHE A 191 13.88 0.47 -3.74
C PHE A 191 14.06 -1.03 -3.95
N GLU A 192 13.44 -1.87 -3.10
CA GLU A 192 13.43 -3.32 -3.25
C GLU A 192 12.77 -3.76 -4.57
N GLY A 193 11.64 -3.15 -4.92
CA GLY A 193 10.88 -3.41 -6.14
C GLY A 193 11.36 -2.70 -7.40
N ARG A 194 12.52 -2.03 -7.38
CA ARG A 194 12.99 -1.21 -8.50
C ARG A 194 13.18 -2.06 -9.76
N ARG A 195 12.70 -1.55 -10.89
CA ARG A 195 12.80 -2.22 -12.19
C ARG A 195 13.90 -1.60 -13.04
N VAL A 196 14.53 -2.40 -13.89
CA VAL A 196 15.51 -1.91 -14.87
C VAL A 196 14.78 -1.05 -15.91
N ALA A 197 15.06 0.25 -15.95
CA ALA A 197 14.47 1.18 -16.92
C ALA A 197 15.17 1.14 -18.29
N GLY A 198 16.44 0.71 -18.32
CA GLY A 198 17.25 0.60 -19.54
C GLY A 198 18.66 0.14 -19.20
N ARG A 199 19.41 -0.29 -20.21
CA ARG A 199 20.85 -0.52 -20.09
C ARG A 199 21.55 0.53 -20.94
N ALA A 200 22.54 1.22 -20.36
CA ALA A 200 23.42 2.07 -21.17
C ALA A 200 24.15 1.19 -22.19
N ALA A 201 24.29 1.67 -23.43
CA ALA A 201 25.16 1.02 -24.40
C ALA A 201 26.58 0.93 -23.81
N ALA A 202 27.23 -0.23 -23.96
CA ALA A 202 28.62 -0.38 -23.57
C ALA A 202 29.44 0.77 -24.19
N PRO A 203 30.40 1.37 -23.45
CA PRO A 203 31.27 2.37 -24.05
C PRO A 203 31.94 1.72 -25.26
N GLN A 204 31.59 2.19 -26.46
CA GLN A 204 32.36 1.85 -27.65
C GLN A 204 33.76 2.36 -27.35
N VAL A 205 34.73 1.43 -27.23
CA VAL A 205 36.14 1.77 -27.13
C VAL A 205 36.41 2.75 -28.27
N ALA A 206 36.71 4.00 -27.93
CA ALA A 206 37.08 4.99 -28.92
C ALA A 206 38.20 4.38 -29.77
N PRO A 207 38.14 4.46 -31.11
CA PRO A 207 39.24 3.95 -31.92
C PRO A 207 40.51 4.61 -31.39
N GLN A 208 41.49 3.80 -30.95
CA GLN A 208 42.80 4.30 -30.56
C GLN A 208 43.22 5.30 -31.64
N LEU A 209 43.39 6.58 -31.27
CA LEU A 209 44.09 7.48 -32.14
C LEU A 209 45.44 6.80 -32.44
N PRO A 210 45.84 6.70 -33.72
CA PRO A 210 47.16 6.18 -34.04
C PRO A 210 48.19 6.97 -33.23
N ASP A 211 49.17 6.25 -32.67
CA ASP A 211 50.26 6.86 -31.90
C ASP A 211 50.79 8.08 -32.66
N PRO A 212 50.99 9.23 -31.99
CA PRO A 212 51.54 10.39 -32.66
C PRO A 212 52.88 10.00 -33.29
N GLU A 213 52.99 10.21 -34.61
CA GLU A 213 54.23 9.98 -35.35
C GLU A 213 55.40 10.65 -34.58
N PRO A 214 56.55 9.96 -34.45
CA PRO A 214 57.67 10.50 -33.71
C PRO A 214 58.12 11.81 -34.38
N GLN A 215 57.89 12.93 -33.69
CA GLN A 215 58.34 14.23 -34.16
C GLN A 215 59.88 14.22 -34.21
N PRO A 216 60.50 14.72 -35.28
CA PRO A 216 61.96 14.83 -35.35
C PRO A 216 62.44 15.73 -34.21
N ARG A 217 63.37 15.21 -33.40
CA ARG A 217 64.04 15.97 -32.35
C ARG A 217 64.65 17.23 -32.97
N LYS A 218 64.11 18.39 -32.62
CA LYS A 218 64.79 19.66 -32.87
C LYS A 218 65.87 19.81 -31.82
N ASP A 219 67.11 19.51 -32.19
CA ASP A 219 68.29 19.88 -31.43
C ASP A 219 68.38 21.41 -31.40
N THR A 220 67.78 22.01 -30.38
CA THR A 220 67.96 23.43 -30.07
C THR A 220 68.87 23.48 -28.84
N PRO A 221 70.04 24.14 -28.90
CA PRO A 221 70.88 24.33 -27.71
C PRO A 221 70.13 25.20 -26.70
N ALA A 222 70.10 24.75 -25.44
CA ALA A 222 69.55 25.49 -24.33
C ALA A 222 70.33 26.81 -24.10
N PRO A 223 69.67 27.95 -23.84
CA PRO A 223 70.34 29.09 -23.24
C PRO A 223 70.33 28.93 -21.71
N ASP A 224 71.52 29.09 -21.13
CA ASP A 224 71.78 29.23 -19.69
C ASP A 224 70.91 30.32 -19.06
N GLN A 225 70.22 30.00 -17.97
CA GLN A 225 69.85 30.97 -16.93
C GLN A 225 69.89 30.35 -15.52
N PRO A 226 70.21 31.16 -14.48
CA PRO A 226 70.81 30.70 -13.24
C PRO A 226 69.78 30.40 -12.14
N ALA A 227 70.27 29.69 -11.13
CA ALA A 227 69.57 29.27 -9.92
C ALA A 227 69.03 30.44 -9.08
N GLU A 228 67.77 30.33 -8.66
CA GLU A 228 67.23 31.02 -7.49
C GLU A 228 66.65 30.03 -6.48
N GLN A 229 66.90 30.35 -5.22
CA GLN A 229 66.82 29.53 -4.02
C GLN A 229 65.40 29.48 -3.45
N GLY A 230 65.06 28.38 -2.76
CA GLY A 230 63.82 28.26 -1.99
C GLY A 230 63.73 29.20 -0.79
N PRO A 231 62.61 29.16 -0.05
CA PRO A 231 62.71 28.49 1.25
C PRO A 231 61.50 27.62 1.66
N GLU A 232 61.81 26.85 2.70
CA GLU A 232 61.10 25.82 3.46
C GLU A 232 59.76 26.20 4.16
N PRO A 233 59.05 25.21 4.76
CA PRO A 233 57.65 25.30 5.17
C PRO A 233 57.47 25.77 6.63
N ALA A 234 56.30 26.36 6.92
CA ALA A 234 55.89 26.68 8.28
C ALA A 234 54.81 25.70 8.79
N SER A 235 55.17 25.02 9.88
CA SER A 235 54.32 24.30 10.82
C SER A 235 53.55 25.24 11.76
N GLU A 236 52.40 24.80 12.28
CA GLU A 236 51.84 25.04 13.66
C GLU A 236 50.36 24.58 13.63
N ALA A 237 49.89 23.56 14.35
CA ALA A 237 49.78 23.34 15.80
C ALA A 237 48.78 24.29 16.51
N GLY A 238 47.68 23.71 17.00
CA GLY A 238 46.64 24.31 17.87
C GLY A 238 45.33 23.52 17.68
N ALA A 239 44.98 22.49 18.46
CA ALA A 239 44.70 22.42 19.91
C ALA A 239 43.59 23.39 20.36
N GLU A 240 42.70 22.90 21.24
CA GLU A 240 41.64 23.60 22.00
C GLU A 240 40.25 23.68 21.34
N THR A 241 39.09 23.36 21.95
CA THR A 241 38.69 22.79 23.25
C THR A 241 37.20 22.38 23.14
N GLN A 242 36.82 21.21 23.66
CA GLN A 242 35.41 20.85 23.89
C GLN A 242 34.88 21.51 25.17
N PRO A 243 33.58 21.86 25.25
CA PRO A 243 32.89 21.83 26.52
C PRO A 243 31.89 20.66 26.60
N ARG A 244 32.12 19.84 27.62
CA ARG A 244 31.17 18.89 28.22
C ARG A 244 29.83 19.57 28.49
N PHE A 245 28.74 18.97 28.04
CA PHE A 245 27.41 19.22 28.60
C PHE A 245 27.12 18.17 29.68
N VAL A 246 26.83 18.68 30.87
CA VAL A 246 26.54 17.96 32.10
C VAL A 246 25.04 17.64 32.15
N VAL A 247 24.70 16.38 32.43
CA VAL A 247 23.35 15.92 32.76
C VAL A 247 23.13 16.11 34.26
N PRO A 248 21.99 16.66 34.73
CA PRO A 248 21.59 16.52 36.13
C PRO A 248 20.62 15.34 36.28
N GLU A 249 21.00 14.37 37.12
CA GLU A 249 20.09 13.47 37.83
C GLU A 249 19.21 14.29 38.78
N MET A 250 17.92 13.92 38.91
CA MET A 250 17.11 14.32 40.06
C MET A 250 16.07 13.25 40.42
N ASP A 251 16.36 12.69 41.60
CA ASP A 251 15.61 11.87 42.57
C ASP A 251 14.13 11.51 42.37
N ASP A 252 13.93 10.19 42.33
CA ASP A 252 13.15 9.35 43.27
C ASP A 252 12.22 10.06 44.29
N HIS A 253 10.91 9.99 44.03
CA HIS A 253 9.90 10.06 45.10
C HIS A 253 8.81 8.99 44.95
N ARG A 254 8.96 7.97 45.79
CA ARG A 254 7.87 7.10 46.27
C ARG A 254 6.71 7.94 46.82
N SER A 255 5.49 7.60 46.43
CA SER A 255 4.39 7.48 47.39
C SER A 255 3.23 6.66 46.85
N ALA A 256 2.87 5.66 47.65
CA ALA A 256 1.71 4.81 47.53
C ALA A 256 0.43 5.58 47.90
N THR A 257 -0.71 5.28 47.26
CA THR A 257 -1.96 4.86 47.94
C THR A 257 -3.12 4.64 46.95
N ARG A 258 -3.79 3.49 47.16
CA ARG A 258 -5.16 3.08 46.79
C ARG A 258 -5.54 2.87 45.32
#